data_AF-A0A1B7MKK0-F1
#
_entry.id   AF-A0A1B7MKK0-F1
#
_cell.length_a   1.000
_cell.length_b   1.000
_cell.length_c   1.000
_cell.angle_alpha   90.00
_cell.angle_beta   90.00
_cell.angle_gamma   90.00
#
_symmetry.space_group_name_H-M   'P 1'
#
loop_
_entity.id
_entity.type
_entity.pdbx_description
1 polymer ?
#
loop_
_entity_poly.entity_id
_entity_poly.type
_entity_poly.pdbx_seq_one_letter_code
_entity_poly.pdbx_strand_id
1 'polypeptide(L)'
;MDATVARFSIKATSLGPYRTSSHRNVAPGSSRVSHGRPCITSLPVQSESAPGSTAKETQISKRMSGVFFQPLAYPSRRISRSRNHRVMKACPRVNKQPFRKIPEGPTEKSFYTLLVDAIRPFAPGLEVVDTSQHPSGGIQYRGCKLRPDVALYSEGCGCTRITDFELMDLFLEVKSSDKFEAFEDPPQEKLSELSDDKREKILDEWKFEYDTVLGTRTRGQITAHALTQLGSQLCHFVLSVAIIGKNARLAVTEMFNYTEQPRLLADFFWRFSLSNPEHRGMDKSVTEVE
;
A
#
# COMPACT_ATOMS: atom_id res chain seq x y z
N MET A 1 -1.94 8.91 32.96
CA MET A 1 -0.78 8.66 32.09
C MET A 1 -1.18 9.18 30.72
N ASP A 2 -0.76 10.42 30.44
CA ASP A 2 -1.15 11.16 29.25
C ASP A 2 -0.50 10.57 28.00
N ALA A 3 -1.32 10.31 26.98
CA ALA A 3 -0.88 9.90 25.65
C ALA A 3 -0.92 11.12 24.73
N THR A 4 0.24 11.73 24.51
CA THR A 4 0.41 12.81 23.53
C THR A 4 0.39 12.21 22.13
N VAL A 5 -0.63 12.56 21.34
CA VAL A 5 -0.74 12.18 19.92
C VAL A 5 -0.14 13.31 19.09
N ALA A 6 1.01 13.07 18.48
CA ALA A 6 1.61 13.99 17.52
C ALA A 6 0.87 13.93 16.17
N ARG A 7 0.58 15.10 15.60
CA ARG A 7 0.04 15.26 14.24
C ARG A 7 1.15 15.79 13.35
N PHE A 8 1.37 15.18 12.19
CA PHE A 8 2.32 15.66 11.19
C PHE A 8 1.61 15.90 9.85
N SER A 9 2.01 16.96 9.16
CA SER A 9 1.58 17.33 7.81
C SER A 9 2.84 17.50 6.97
N ILE A 10 2.91 16.85 5.81
CA ILE A 10 4.05 16.90 4.90
C ILE A 10 3.58 17.61 3.63
N LYS A 11 4.31 18.63 3.17
CA LYS A 11 4.13 19.27 1.87
C LYS A 11 5.23 18.83 0.91
N ALA A 12 4.86 18.42 -0.30
CA ALA A 12 5.80 18.02 -1.33
C ALA A 12 6.37 19.22 -2.11
N THR A 13 7.70 19.24 -2.32
CA THR A 13 8.43 20.23 -3.13
C THR A 13 8.81 19.62 -4.48
N SER A 14 8.60 20.34 -5.60
CA SER A 14 8.78 19.81 -6.96
C SER A 14 10.25 19.80 -7.42
N LEU A 15 10.68 18.70 -8.04
CA LEU A 15 11.97 18.58 -8.76
C LEU A 15 11.80 18.91 -10.26
N GLY A 16 12.81 19.60 -10.83
CA GLY A 16 12.84 20.06 -12.22
C GLY A 16 13.19 18.98 -13.27
N PRO A 17 13.01 19.28 -14.58
CA PRO A 17 12.99 18.25 -15.62
C PRO A 17 14.39 17.82 -16.10
N TYR A 18 14.56 16.51 -16.27
CA TYR A 18 15.71 15.87 -16.92
C TYR A 18 15.53 15.79 -18.45
N ARG A 19 16.61 16.08 -19.19
CA ARG A 19 16.72 16.05 -20.67
C ARG A 19 16.58 14.63 -21.25
N THR A 20 15.88 14.50 -22.37
CA THR A 20 15.85 13.29 -23.22
C THR A 20 16.72 13.45 -24.46
N SER A 21 17.38 12.37 -24.88
CA SER A 21 18.09 12.24 -26.16
C SER A 21 17.46 11.13 -27.01
N SER A 22 17.41 11.37 -28.32
CA SER A 22 16.59 10.69 -29.35
C SER A 22 17.30 9.61 -30.18
N HIS A 23 16.45 8.85 -30.90
CA HIS A 23 16.68 7.90 -32.04
C HIS A 23 16.91 6.42 -31.67
N ARG A 24 16.37 5.41 -32.38
CA ARG A 24 16.03 5.27 -33.83
C ARG A 24 15.02 4.10 -34.08
N ASN A 25 14.29 4.16 -35.20
CA ASN A 25 13.24 3.23 -35.69
C ASN A 25 13.77 1.93 -36.35
N VAL A 26 13.02 0.82 -36.27
CA VAL A 26 12.92 -0.27 -37.28
C VAL A 26 11.49 -0.89 -37.28
N ALA A 27 11.04 -1.32 -38.47
CA ALA A 27 9.67 -1.65 -38.92
C ALA A 27 9.19 -3.13 -38.67
N PRO A 28 7.92 -3.50 -39.02
CA PRO A 28 7.17 -4.60 -38.38
C PRO A 28 7.01 -5.90 -39.21
N GLY A 29 6.53 -6.97 -38.55
CA GLY A 29 6.15 -8.25 -39.17
C GLY A 29 4.93 -8.94 -38.53
N SER A 30 3.87 -9.05 -39.36
CA SER A 30 2.68 -9.94 -39.45
C SER A 30 2.24 -10.95 -38.35
N SER A 31 1.02 -10.69 -37.85
CA SER A 31 -0.20 -11.52 -37.60
C SER A 31 -0.22 -13.02 -37.24
N ARG A 32 -1.07 -13.35 -36.23
CA ARG A 32 -2.05 -14.46 -36.25
C ARG A 32 -3.19 -14.21 -35.24
N VAL A 33 -4.42 -14.48 -35.69
CA VAL A 33 -5.70 -14.27 -35.00
C VAL A 33 -6.10 -15.51 -34.19
N SER A 34 -6.59 -15.33 -32.97
CA SER A 34 -7.44 -16.30 -32.26
C SER A 34 -8.63 -15.58 -31.61
N HIS A 35 -9.81 -16.19 -31.73
CA HIS A 35 -11.09 -15.62 -31.33
C HIS A 35 -11.33 -15.77 -29.81
N GLY A 36 -11.65 -14.66 -29.14
CA GLY A 36 -12.17 -14.59 -27.78
C GLY A 36 -13.24 -13.50 -27.69
N ARG A 37 -14.32 -13.76 -26.95
CA ARG A 37 -15.52 -12.91 -26.79
C ARG A 37 -15.20 -11.52 -26.18
N PRO A 38 -16.04 -10.49 -26.43
CA PRO A 38 -15.63 -9.10 -26.31
C PRO A 38 -15.55 -8.64 -24.85
N CYS A 39 -14.34 -8.23 -24.47
CA CYS A 39 -14.10 -7.33 -23.35
C CYS A 39 -14.47 -5.92 -23.81
N ILE A 40 -15.13 -5.13 -22.95
CA ILE A 40 -15.47 -3.73 -23.21
C ILE A 40 -14.16 -2.94 -23.22
N THR A 41 -13.54 -2.84 -24.40
CA THR A 41 -12.37 -2.01 -24.63
C THR A 41 -12.80 -0.58 -24.92
N SER A 42 -12.37 0.33 -24.04
CA SER A 42 -11.86 1.68 -24.33
C SER A 42 -12.56 2.48 -25.44
N LEU A 43 -13.28 3.53 -25.03
CA LEU A 43 -13.57 4.65 -25.91
C LEU A 43 -12.26 5.32 -26.38
N PRO A 44 -12.11 5.62 -27.68
CA PRO A 44 -10.95 6.34 -28.17
C PRO A 44 -11.09 7.83 -27.83
N VAL A 45 -10.21 8.36 -26.99
CA VAL A 45 -10.01 9.80 -26.90
C VAL A 45 -9.11 10.22 -28.06
N GLN A 46 -9.70 10.84 -29.07
CA GLN A 46 -8.95 11.55 -30.11
C GLN A 46 -8.21 12.73 -29.47
N SER A 47 -6.89 12.70 -29.50
CA SER A 47 -6.05 13.83 -29.11
C SER A 47 -5.89 14.76 -30.31
N GLU A 48 -6.55 15.91 -30.28
CA GLU A 48 -6.14 17.06 -31.08
C GLU A 48 -4.89 17.68 -30.43
N SER A 49 -3.83 17.78 -31.22
CA SER A 49 -2.56 18.41 -30.87
C SER A 49 -2.70 19.94 -30.89
N ALA A 50 -2.52 20.58 -29.74
CA ALA A 50 -2.20 22.00 -29.63
C ALA A 50 -0.99 22.20 -28.69
N PRO A 51 0.00 23.04 -29.07
CA PRO A 51 1.25 23.18 -28.33
C PRO A 51 1.08 24.11 -27.12
N GLY A 52 1.47 23.64 -25.94
CA GLY A 52 1.45 24.46 -24.72
C GLY A 52 1.37 23.65 -23.42
N SER A 53 2.20 22.63 -23.23
CA SER A 53 2.25 21.82 -22.01
C SER A 53 3.38 22.27 -21.08
N THR A 54 3.04 23.08 -20.09
CA THR A 54 3.84 23.23 -18.85
C THR A 54 2.94 23.60 -17.66
N ALA A 55 1.76 24.20 -17.87
CA ALA A 55 0.87 24.61 -16.79
C ALA A 55 -0.08 23.52 -16.25
N LYS A 56 -0.48 22.54 -17.07
CA LYS A 56 -1.47 21.51 -16.66
C LYS A 56 -0.87 20.34 -15.87
N GLU A 57 0.38 19.95 -16.11
CA GLU A 57 1.07 18.89 -15.35
C GLU A 57 1.42 19.32 -13.93
N THR A 58 1.79 20.59 -13.72
CA THR A 58 2.04 21.15 -12.38
C THR A 58 0.76 21.19 -11.52
N GLN A 59 -0.42 21.22 -12.15
CA GLN A 59 -1.70 21.30 -11.45
C GLN A 59 -2.20 19.92 -10.95
N ILE A 60 -1.83 18.83 -11.64
CA ILE A 60 -2.15 17.45 -11.22
C ILE A 60 -1.21 17.01 -10.09
N SER A 61 0.09 17.31 -10.19
CA SER A 61 1.07 17.07 -9.12
C SER A 61 0.74 17.86 -7.83
N LYS A 62 0.31 19.13 -7.96
CA LYS A 62 -0.17 19.94 -6.81
C LYS A 62 -1.51 19.47 -6.22
N ARG A 63 -2.35 18.76 -6.97
CA ARG A 63 -3.60 18.18 -6.45
C ARG A 63 -3.36 16.87 -5.68
N MET A 64 -2.33 16.10 -6.05
CA MET A 64 -2.00 14.86 -5.36
C MET A 64 -1.21 15.05 -4.06
N SER A 65 -0.50 16.17 -3.89
CA SER A 65 0.26 16.47 -2.68
C SER A 65 -0.57 17.01 -1.50
N GLY A 66 -1.89 17.21 -1.67
CA GLY A 66 -2.76 17.83 -0.66
C GLY A 66 -3.94 16.98 -0.17
N VAL A 67 -4.11 15.73 -0.66
CA VAL A 67 -5.35 14.95 -0.40
C VAL A 67 -5.10 13.58 0.23
N PHE A 68 -3.88 13.05 0.20
CA PHE A 68 -3.55 11.80 0.88
C PHE A 68 -2.95 12.11 2.27
N PHE A 69 -3.40 11.39 3.29
CA PHE A 69 -3.03 11.52 4.70
C PHE A 69 -3.80 12.59 5.51
N GLN A 70 -5.10 12.33 5.71
CA GLN A 70 -5.65 12.58 7.04
C GLN A 70 -5.32 11.35 7.91
N PRO A 71 -4.75 11.51 9.13
CA PRO A 71 -4.89 10.50 10.17
C PRO A 71 -6.38 10.18 10.30
N LEU A 72 -6.77 8.93 10.58
CA LEU A 72 -8.15 8.59 10.94
C LEU A 72 -8.66 9.64 11.94
N ALA A 73 -9.45 10.60 11.45
CA ALA A 73 -9.85 11.74 12.24
C ALA A 73 -10.87 11.22 13.24
N TYR A 74 -10.53 11.21 14.53
CA TYR A 74 -11.54 11.11 15.57
C TYR A 74 -12.47 12.32 15.43
N PRO A 75 -13.75 12.14 15.08
CA PRO A 75 -14.68 13.25 15.12
C PRO A 75 -14.90 13.59 16.59
N SER A 76 -14.24 14.64 17.08
CA SER A 76 -14.67 15.36 18.28
C SER A 76 -15.93 16.14 17.93
N ARG A 77 -17.04 15.43 17.76
CA ARG A 77 -18.39 16.00 17.88
C ARG A 77 -19.03 15.35 19.09
N ARG A 78 -19.62 16.16 19.96
CA ARG A 78 -20.54 15.69 21.01
C ARG A 78 -21.63 14.85 20.34
N ILE A 79 -21.45 13.53 20.33
CA ILE A 79 -22.48 12.59 19.92
C ILE A 79 -23.42 12.45 21.11
N SER A 80 -24.66 12.93 20.94
CA SER A 80 -25.79 12.54 21.77
C SER A 80 -25.81 11.02 21.89
N ARG A 81 -25.81 10.51 23.13
CA ARG A 81 -25.76 9.10 23.50
C ARG A 81 -26.81 8.28 22.72
N SER A 82 -26.43 7.71 21.58
CA SER A 82 -27.10 6.58 20.97
C SER A 82 -26.46 5.31 21.52
N ARG A 83 -27.22 4.55 22.32
CA ARG A 83 -26.81 3.34 23.02
C ARG A 83 -26.74 2.14 22.08
N ASN A 84 -25.75 2.08 21.20
CA ASN A 84 -25.33 0.84 20.55
C ASN A 84 -23.80 0.75 20.60
N HIS A 85 -23.24 0.56 21.80
CA HIS A 85 -21.84 0.18 21.97
C HIS A 85 -21.71 -1.27 21.49
N ARG A 86 -21.32 -1.45 20.22
CA ARG A 86 -20.78 -2.73 19.75
C ARG A 86 -19.54 -3.00 20.59
N VAL A 87 -19.59 -3.99 21.48
CA VAL A 87 -18.43 -4.40 22.28
C VAL A 87 -17.33 -4.80 21.30
N MET A 88 -16.30 -3.96 21.15
CA MET A 88 -15.16 -4.27 20.31
C MET A 88 -14.50 -5.52 20.87
N LYS A 89 -14.51 -6.62 20.11
CA LYS A 89 -13.84 -7.85 20.52
C LYS A 89 -12.35 -7.53 20.74
N ALA A 90 -11.83 -7.92 21.90
CA ALA A 90 -10.42 -7.75 22.22
C ALA A 90 -9.57 -8.57 21.24
N CYS A 91 -8.44 -7.99 20.80
CA CYS A 91 -7.46 -8.71 19.99
C CYS A 91 -6.97 -9.96 20.75
N PRO A 92 -6.89 -11.14 20.11
CA PRO A 92 -6.36 -12.33 20.74
C PRO A 92 -4.96 -12.12 21.32
N ARG A 93 -4.60 -12.92 22.33
CA ARG A 93 -3.26 -12.89 22.90
C ARG A 93 -2.23 -13.27 21.83
N VAL A 94 -1.23 -12.41 21.63
CA VAL A 94 -0.19 -12.62 20.62
C VAL A 94 0.88 -13.58 21.13
N ASN A 95 1.00 -14.75 20.49
CA ASN A 95 2.16 -15.62 20.63
C ASN A 95 3.31 -15.05 19.79
N LYS A 96 4.45 -14.75 20.39
CA LYS A 96 5.60 -14.17 19.68
C LYS A 96 6.35 -15.18 18.80
N GLN A 97 6.23 -16.48 19.08
CA GLN A 97 7.05 -17.51 18.42
C GLN A 97 6.82 -17.60 16.90
N PRO A 98 5.58 -17.59 16.37
CA PRO A 98 5.35 -17.55 14.93
C PRO A 98 6.04 -16.36 14.24
N PHE A 99 5.92 -15.16 14.81
CA PHE A 99 6.53 -13.94 14.25
C PHE A 99 8.06 -13.99 14.23
N ARG A 100 8.69 -14.57 15.26
CA ARG A 100 10.15 -14.72 15.31
C ARG A 100 10.70 -15.68 14.26
N LYS A 101 9.91 -16.69 13.88
CA LYS A 101 10.31 -17.68 12.86
C LYS A 101 10.27 -17.14 11.44
N ILE A 102 9.48 -16.10 11.16
CA ILE A 102 9.34 -15.53 9.81
C ILE A 102 10.72 -15.21 9.18
N PRO A 103 11.60 -14.41 9.83
CA PRO A 103 12.91 -14.09 9.26
C PRO A 103 13.90 -15.27 9.24
N GLU A 104 13.61 -16.36 9.94
CA GLU A 104 14.44 -17.58 9.98
C GLU A 104 14.16 -18.52 8.80
N GLY A 105 13.19 -18.18 7.94
CA GLY A 105 12.86 -18.96 6.75
C GLY A 105 14.09 -19.15 5.85
N PRO A 106 14.46 -20.40 5.50
CA PRO A 106 15.66 -20.65 4.68
C PRO A 106 15.51 -20.14 3.23
N THR A 107 14.29 -19.87 2.80
CA THR A 107 13.96 -19.38 1.46
C THR A 107 12.94 -18.25 1.53
N GLU A 108 12.94 -17.39 0.53
CA GLU A 108 11.90 -16.35 0.37
C GLU A 108 10.49 -16.96 0.34
N LYS A 109 10.31 -18.12 -0.30
CA LYS A 109 9.02 -18.84 -0.29
C LYS A 109 8.57 -19.22 1.13
N SER A 110 9.49 -19.69 1.98
CA SER A 110 9.16 -20.02 3.37
C SER A 110 8.78 -18.81 4.21
N PHE A 111 9.30 -17.61 3.89
CA PHE A 111 8.86 -16.37 4.55
C PHE A 111 7.36 -16.16 4.37
N TYR A 112 6.84 -16.33 3.15
CA TYR A 112 5.43 -16.10 2.85
C TYR A 112 4.52 -17.04 3.63
N THR A 113 4.83 -18.33 3.63
CA THR A 113 4.05 -19.33 4.38
C THR A 113 4.06 -19.04 5.88
N LEU A 114 5.24 -18.76 6.47
CA LEU A 114 5.36 -18.44 7.89
C LEU A 114 4.64 -17.14 8.27
N LEU A 115 4.71 -16.12 7.40
CA LEU A 115 4.00 -14.85 7.58
C LEU A 115 2.49 -15.05 7.54
N VAL A 116 1.97 -15.73 6.52
CA VAL A 116 0.54 -16.04 6.36
C VAL A 116 0.02 -16.78 7.59
N ASP A 117 0.74 -17.81 8.05
CA ASP A 117 0.36 -18.58 9.25
C ASP A 117 0.39 -17.74 10.53
N ALA A 118 1.34 -16.81 10.66
CA ALA A 118 1.44 -15.93 11.83
C ALA A 118 0.31 -14.88 11.88
N ILE A 119 -0.14 -14.36 10.74
CA ILE A 119 -1.14 -13.29 10.68
C ILE A 119 -2.58 -13.80 10.63
N ARG A 120 -2.83 -15.01 10.09
CA ARG A 120 -4.18 -15.59 9.93
C ARG A 120 -5.04 -15.54 11.20
N PRO A 121 -4.53 -15.85 12.42
CA PRO A 121 -5.34 -15.78 13.65
C PRO A 121 -5.85 -14.37 13.99
N PHE A 122 -5.25 -13.33 13.40
CA PHE A 122 -5.58 -11.93 13.63
C PHE A 122 -6.36 -11.31 12.48
N ALA A 123 -6.79 -12.07 11.48
CA ALA A 123 -7.55 -11.57 10.34
C ALA A 123 -8.91 -12.29 10.18
N PRO A 124 -9.77 -12.35 11.23
CA PRO A 124 -11.06 -13.03 11.13
C PRO A 124 -11.96 -12.46 10.02
N GLY A 125 -12.61 -13.32 9.24
CA GLY A 125 -13.46 -12.89 8.12
C GLY A 125 -12.67 -12.42 6.89
N LEU A 126 -11.35 -12.61 6.88
CA LEU A 126 -10.49 -12.40 5.72
C LEU A 126 -9.73 -13.69 5.37
N GLU A 127 -9.56 -13.92 4.08
CA GLU A 127 -8.68 -14.93 3.52
C GLU A 127 -7.29 -14.33 3.30
N VAL A 128 -6.28 -14.86 4.00
CA VAL A 128 -4.88 -14.46 3.84
C VAL A 128 -4.20 -15.43 2.87
N VAL A 129 -3.78 -14.94 1.70
CA VAL A 129 -3.35 -15.75 0.55
C VAL A 129 -1.93 -15.41 0.12
N ASP A 130 -1.08 -16.43 -0.02
CA ASP A 130 0.21 -16.31 -0.71
C ASP A 130 -0.01 -16.21 -2.22
N THR A 131 0.20 -15.01 -2.76
CA THR A 131 0.02 -14.67 -4.18
C THR A 131 1.35 -14.60 -4.95
N SER A 132 2.47 -14.86 -4.27
CA SER A 132 3.83 -14.68 -4.80
C SER A 132 4.14 -15.48 -6.07
N GLN A 133 3.39 -16.54 -6.36
CA GLN A 133 3.53 -17.40 -7.54
C GLN A 133 2.35 -17.31 -8.52
N HIS A 134 1.37 -16.45 -8.23
CA HIS A 134 0.09 -16.46 -8.92
C HIS A 134 -0.28 -15.03 -9.38
N PRO A 135 0.39 -14.54 -10.44
CA PRO A 135 0.21 -13.19 -10.91
C PRO A 135 -1.17 -12.95 -11.53
N SER A 136 -1.57 -11.67 -11.59
CA SER A 136 -2.87 -11.27 -12.11
C SER A 136 -3.15 -11.81 -13.51
N GLY A 137 -4.37 -12.33 -13.68
CA GLY A 137 -4.87 -12.89 -14.92
C GLY A 137 -5.27 -11.80 -15.92
N GLY A 138 -4.34 -10.97 -16.38
CA GLY A 138 -4.59 -10.00 -17.45
C GLY A 138 -4.11 -8.58 -17.16
N ILE A 139 -3.98 -8.22 -15.89
CA ILE A 139 -3.44 -6.91 -15.51
C ILE A 139 -1.92 -6.93 -15.61
N GLN A 140 -1.36 -5.95 -16.32
CA GLN A 140 0.08 -5.78 -16.50
C GLN A 140 0.47 -4.32 -16.29
N TYR A 141 1.62 -4.11 -15.66
CA TYR A 141 2.26 -2.81 -15.59
C TYR A 141 3.62 -2.89 -16.29
N ARG A 142 3.82 -2.06 -17.32
CA ARG A 142 5.02 -2.06 -18.18
C ARG A 142 5.37 -3.45 -18.76
N GLY A 143 4.34 -4.23 -19.12
CA GLY A 143 4.52 -5.59 -19.67
C GLY A 143 4.85 -6.67 -18.63
N CYS A 144 4.94 -6.32 -17.34
CA CYS A 144 5.09 -7.27 -16.25
C CYS A 144 3.73 -7.54 -15.61
N LYS A 145 3.37 -8.82 -15.45
CA LYS A 145 2.20 -9.17 -14.64
C LYS A 145 2.46 -8.81 -13.19
N LEU A 146 1.51 -8.12 -12.57
CA LEU A 146 1.63 -7.72 -11.18
C LEU A 146 1.23 -8.86 -10.26
N ARG A 147 1.94 -8.96 -9.14
CA ARG A 147 1.59 -9.83 -8.02
C ARG A 147 2.17 -9.23 -6.74
N PRO A 148 1.35 -8.90 -5.74
CA PRO A 148 1.87 -8.75 -4.39
C PRO A 148 2.35 -10.11 -3.88
N ASP A 149 3.19 -10.12 -2.85
CA ASP A 149 3.69 -11.37 -2.28
C ASP A 149 2.60 -12.08 -1.47
N VAL A 150 1.82 -11.31 -0.69
CA VAL A 150 0.65 -11.79 0.04
C VAL A 150 -0.51 -10.82 -0.15
N ALA A 151 -1.73 -11.32 -0.29
CA ALA A 151 -2.95 -10.52 -0.39
C ALA A 151 -3.98 -11.00 0.63
N LEU A 152 -4.83 -10.06 1.08
CA LEU A 152 -6.00 -10.34 1.89
C LEU A 152 -7.26 -10.05 1.09
N TYR A 153 -8.21 -10.95 1.20
CA TYR A 153 -9.52 -10.88 0.56
C TYR A 153 -10.61 -11.06 1.61
N SER A 154 -11.81 -10.54 1.37
CA SER A 154 -12.96 -10.86 2.20
C SER A 154 -13.33 -12.34 2.07
N GLU A 155 -13.62 -13.00 3.20
CA GLU A 155 -13.97 -14.41 3.21
C GLU A 155 -15.20 -14.70 2.34
N GLY A 156 -15.10 -15.72 1.49
CA GLY A 156 -16.20 -16.10 0.59
C GLY A 156 -16.43 -15.16 -0.60
N CYS A 157 -15.54 -14.20 -0.87
CA CYS A 157 -15.62 -13.35 -2.06
C CYS A 157 -15.40 -14.10 -3.38
N GLY A 158 -15.03 -15.39 -3.32
CA GLY A 158 -14.75 -16.20 -4.51
C GLY A 158 -13.35 -15.99 -5.07
N CYS A 159 -12.44 -15.34 -4.33
CA CYS A 159 -11.06 -15.21 -4.75
C CYS A 159 -10.42 -16.58 -4.98
N THR A 160 -9.63 -16.69 -6.05
CA THR A 160 -8.82 -17.87 -6.31
C THR A 160 -7.40 -17.67 -5.82
N ARG A 161 -6.47 -18.57 -6.14
CA ARG A 161 -5.04 -18.33 -5.87
C ARG A 161 -4.45 -17.24 -6.77
N ILE A 162 -5.08 -16.91 -7.89
CA ILE A 162 -4.64 -15.86 -8.82
C ILE A 162 -4.89 -14.50 -8.17
N THR A 163 -3.90 -13.60 -8.25
CA THR A 163 -4.04 -12.22 -7.78
C THR A 163 -5.22 -11.54 -8.47
N ASP A 164 -6.18 -11.08 -7.69
CA ASP A 164 -7.35 -10.37 -8.16
C ASP A 164 -7.45 -8.99 -7.52
N PHE A 165 -7.06 -7.96 -8.27
CA PHE A 165 -7.07 -6.58 -7.77
C PHE A 165 -8.49 -6.02 -7.59
N GLU A 166 -9.52 -6.64 -8.15
CA GLU A 166 -10.91 -6.21 -7.97
C GLU A 166 -11.49 -6.71 -6.64
N LEU A 167 -11.00 -7.85 -6.13
CA LEU A 167 -11.47 -8.43 -4.87
C LEU A 167 -10.54 -8.15 -3.67
N MET A 168 -9.32 -7.66 -3.90
CA MET A 168 -8.29 -7.50 -2.87
C MET A 168 -8.62 -6.37 -1.88
N ASP A 169 -8.60 -6.67 -0.57
CA ASP A 169 -8.80 -5.68 0.49
C ASP A 169 -7.47 -5.01 0.90
N LEU A 170 -6.38 -5.78 0.94
CA LEU A 170 -5.06 -5.34 1.40
C LEU A 170 -3.97 -6.17 0.73
N PHE A 171 -2.83 -5.56 0.43
CA PHE A 171 -1.66 -6.28 -0.07
C PHE A 171 -0.42 -6.07 0.80
N LEU A 172 0.45 -7.08 0.77
CA LEU A 172 1.73 -7.12 1.45
C LEU A 172 2.85 -7.30 0.43
N GLU A 173 3.88 -6.44 0.53
CA GLU A 173 5.15 -6.62 -0.16
C GLU A 173 6.18 -7.14 0.85
N VAL A 174 6.88 -8.23 0.50
CA VAL A 174 7.78 -8.92 1.43
C VAL A 174 9.18 -8.97 0.83
N LYS A 175 10.18 -8.64 1.65
CA LYS A 175 11.60 -8.64 1.28
C LYS A 175 12.41 -9.22 2.42
N SER A 176 13.35 -10.09 2.13
CA SER A 176 14.12 -10.80 3.17
C SER A 176 15.27 -9.99 3.78
N SER A 177 15.66 -8.88 3.15
CA SER A 177 16.79 -8.04 3.57
C SER A 177 16.41 -6.56 3.66
N ASP A 178 16.97 -5.90 4.66
CA ASP A 178 16.97 -4.44 4.87
C ASP A 178 17.46 -3.62 3.67
N LYS A 179 18.28 -4.18 2.78
CA LYS A 179 18.74 -3.52 1.54
C LYS A 179 17.58 -3.12 0.61
N PHE A 180 16.41 -3.73 0.80
CA PHE A 180 15.20 -3.44 0.02
C PHE A 180 14.31 -2.38 0.68
N GLU A 181 14.71 -1.81 1.81
CA GLU A 181 13.96 -0.73 2.45
C GLU A 181 13.83 0.46 1.49
N ALA A 182 12.60 0.92 1.35
CA ALA A 182 12.19 1.98 0.44
C ALA A 182 12.24 3.34 1.13
N PHE A 183 12.16 3.37 2.46
CA PHE A 183 11.98 4.57 3.26
C PHE A 183 12.93 4.63 4.47
N GLU A 184 13.42 5.82 4.75
CA GLU A 184 14.31 6.10 5.87
C GLU A 184 13.58 6.92 6.92
N ASP A 185 13.44 6.36 8.13
CA ASP A 185 12.83 7.07 9.25
C ASP A 185 13.78 8.12 9.82
N PRO A 186 13.29 9.30 10.20
CA PRO A 186 14.12 10.31 10.80
C PRO A 186 14.64 9.84 12.18
N PRO A 187 15.81 10.32 12.62
CA PRO A 187 16.46 9.83 13.83
C PRO A 187 15.70 10.28 15.08
N GLN A 188 14.81 9.41 15.58
CA GLN A 188 13.88 9.72 16.66
C GLN A 188 14.55 10.25 17.93
N GLU A 189 15.69 9.66 18.30
CA GLU A 189 16.49 10.07 19.48
C GLU A 189 16.98 11.52 19.35
N LYS A 190 17.35 11.94 18.14
CA LYS A 190 17.78 13.33 17.91
C LYS A 190 16.60 14.28 17.89
N LEU A 191 15.44 13.85 17.40
CA LEU A 191 14.25 14.70 17.29
C LEU A 191 13.58 14.96 18.64
N SER A 192 13.67 14.02 19.59
CA SER A 192 13.03 14.13 20.90
C SER A 192 13.67 15.19 21.81
N GLU A 193 14.96 15.47 21.62
CA GLU A 193 15.72 16.46 22.39
C GLU A 193 15.65 17.89 21.82
N LEU A 194 15.06 18.06 20.63
CA LEU A 194 15.02 19.33 19.93
C LEU A 194 13.74 20.12 20.22
N SER A 195 13.88 21.46 20.17
CA SER A 195 12.72 22.36 20.11
C SER A 195 11.92 22.12 18.82
N ASP A 196 10.64 22.46 18.84
CA ASP A 196 9.74 22.20 17.72
C ASP A 196 10.24 22.84 16.40
N ASP A 197 10.72 24.09 16.43
CA ASP A 197 11.28 24.78 15.25
C ASP A 197 12.48 24.03 14.64
N LYS A 198 13.34 23.45 15.49
CA LYS A 198 14.51 22.68 15.03
C LYS A 198 14.10 21.33 14.49
N ARG A 199 13.10 20.70 15.10
CA ARG A 199 12.52 19.43 14.64
C ARG A 199 11.90 19.60 13.25
N GLU A 200 11.08 20.64 13.07
CA GLU A 200 10.45 20.95 11.78
C GLU A 200 11.49 21.15 10.69
N LYS A 201 12.54 21.94 10.97
CA LYS A 201 13.63 22.15 10.00
C LYS A 201 14.33 20.86 9.58
N ILE A 202 14.61 19.96 10.54
CA ILE A 202 15.24 18.67 10.21
C ILE A 202 14.31 17.80 9.37
N LEU A 203 13.02 17.76 9.71
CA LEU A 203 12.03 16.98 8.97
C LEU A 203 11.85 17.51 7.53
N ASP A 204 11.89 18.83 7.33
CA ASP A 204 11.82 19.45 6.01
C ASP A 204 13.03 19.12 5.12
N GLU A 205 14.21 18.97 5.72
CA GLU A 205 15.45 18.59 5.03
C GLU A 205 15.62 17.06 4.91
N TRP A 206 14.79 16.26 5.58
CA TRP A 206 14.95 14.81 5.66
C TRP A 206 14.56 14.11 4.35
N LYS A 207 15.44 13.24 3.87
CA LYS A 207 15.16 12.39 2.72
C LYS A 207 14.45 11.13 3.17
N PHE A 208 13.12 11.18 3.19
CA PHE A 208 12.31 10.03 3.58
C PHE A 208 12.45 8.83 2.63
N GLU A 209 12.69 9.06 1.33
CA GLU A 209 12.85 7.96 0.37
C GLU A 209 14.32 7.55 0.27
N TYR A 210 14.60 6.24 0.39
CA TYR A 210 15.91 5.72 0.03
C TYR A 210 16.13 5.85 -1.48
N ASP A 211 17.34 6.29 -1.83
CA ASP A 211 17.83 6.43 -3.21
C ASP A 211 18.70 5.23 -3.65
N THR A 212 18.47 4.07 -3.05
CA THR A 212 19.11 2.82 -3.49
C THR A 212 18.32 2.22 -4.65
N VAL A 213 19.00 1.48 -5.53
CA VAL A 213 18.33 0.77 -6.65
C VAL A 213 17.28 -0.22 -6.13
N LEU A 214 17.59 -0.93 -5.04
CA LEU A 214 16.69 -1.92 -4.44
C LEU A 214 15.51 -1.26 -3.72
N GLY A 215 15.73 -0.20 -2.94
CA GLY A 215 14.67 0.56 -2.30
C GLY A 215 13.73 1.23 -3.31
N THR A 216 14.29 1.80 -4.38
CA THR A 216 13.51 2.35 -5.50
C THR A 216 12.65 1.28 -6.17
N ARG A 217 13.19 0.06 -6.35
CA ARG A 217 12.43 -1.06 -6.91
C ARG A 217 11.28 -1.48 -5.99
N THR A 218 11.52 -1.64 -4.68
CA THR A 218 10.47 -1.97 -3.71
C THR A 218 9.37 -0.91 -3.70
N ARG A 219 9.74 0.38 -3.66
CA ARG A 219 8.80 1.50 -3.74
C ARG A 219 7.97 1.47 -5.03
N GLY A 220 8.62 1.16 -6.15
CA GLY A 220 7.95 0.99 -7.44
C GLY A 220 6.94 -0.16 -7.44
N GLN A 221 7.25 -1.29 -6.79
CA GLN A 221 6.32 -2.42 -6.65
C GLN A 221 5.10 -2.06 -5.79
N ILE A 222 5.33 -1.50 -4.59
CA ILE A 222 4.26 -1.05 -3.69
C ILE A 222 3.35 -0.04 -4.40
N THR A 223 3.94 0.93 -5.10
CA THR A 223 3.20 1.95 -5.86
C THR A 223 2.39 1.32 -7.00
N ALA A 224 2.97 0.39 -7.75
CA ALA A 224 2.28 -0.29 -8.84
C ALA A 224 1.07 -1.10 -8.34
N HIS A 225 1.22 -1.81 -7.22
CA HIS A 225 0.11 -2.54 -6.60
C HIS A 225 -1.00 -1.60 -6.10
N ALA A 226 -0.63 -0.52 -5.39
CA ALA A 226 -1.60 0.47 -4.91
C ALA A 226 -2.36 1.14 -6.06
N LEU A 227 -1.67 1.57 -7.11
CA LEU A 227 -2.30 2.18 -8.28
C LEU A 227 -3.22 1.21 -9.02
N THR A 228 -2.83 -0.06 -9.07
CA THR A 228 -3.64 -1.09 -9.72
C THR A 228 -4.91 -1.37 -8.91
N GLN A 229 -4.80 -1.50 -7.59
CA GLN A 229 -5.98 -1.67 -6.74
C GLN A 229 -6.91 -0.45 -6.83
N LEU A 230 -6.38 0.77 -6.77
CA LEU A 230 -7.16 2.01 -6.96
C LEU A 230 -7.80 2.11 -8.36
N GLY A 231 -7.22 1.48 -9.38
CA GLY A 231 -7.76 1.45 -10.74
C GLY A 231 -8.77 0.34 -10.97
N SER A 232 -8.68 -0.75 -10.21
CA SER A 232 -9.57 -1.92 -10.28
C SER A 232 -10.78 -1.78 -9.35
N GLN A 233 -10.69 -0.96 -8.31
CA GLN A 233 -11.74 -0.77 -7.32
C GLN A 233 -12.05 0.72 -7.16
N LEU A 234 -13.32 1.01 -6.87
CA LEU A 234 -13.72 2.34 -6.44
C LEU A 234 -13.33 2.50 -4.97
N CYS A 235 -12.12 3.01 -4.76
CA CYS A 235 -11.51 3.18 -3.44
C CYS A 235 -11.09 4.63 -3.19
N HIS A 236 -11.37 5.14 -2.00
CA HIS A 236 -10.88 6.44 -1.53
C HIS A 236 -9.39 6.41 -1.20
N PHE A 237 -8.90 5.28 -0.68
CA PHE A 237 -7.52 5.05 -0.32
C PHE A 237 -7.21 3.55 -0.35
N VAL A 238 -5.93 3.21 -0.37
CA VAL A 238 -5.45 1.84 -0.27
C VAL A 238 -4.44 1.75 0.87
N LEU A 239 -4.56 0.70 1.67
CA LEU A 239 -3.58 0.35 2.69
C LEU A 239 -2.64 -0.72 2.12
N SER A 240 -1.39 -0.67 2.55
CA SER A 240 -0.38 -1.68 2.23
C SER A 240 0.46 -1.98 3.46
N VAL A 241 1.10 -3.14 3.48
CA VAL A 241 2.07 -3.48 4.52
C VAL A 241 3.37 -3.96 3.85
N ALA A 242 4.49 -3.35 4.21
CA ALA A 242 5.80 -3.83 3.78
C ALA A 242 6.43 -4.64 4.91
N ILE A 243 6.89 -5.86 4.61
CA ILE A 243 7.67 -6.70 5.53
C ILE A 243 9.09 -6.77 5.00
N ILE A 244 10.05 -6.24 5.75
CA ILE A 244 11.45 -6.13 5.33
C ILE A 244 12.35 -6.74 6.40
N GLY A 245 12.85 -7.95 6.12
CA GLY A 245 13.58 -8.75 7.10
C GLY A 245 12.74 -8.97 8.35
N LYS A 246 13.21 -8.47 9.49
CA LYS A 246 12.53 -8.54 10.81
C LYS A 246 11.61 -7.34 11.11
N ASN A 247 11.49 -6.41 10.16
CA ASN A 247 10.75 -5.18 10.34
C ASN A 247 9.49 -5.11 9.47
N ALA A 248 8.53 -4.32 9.90
CA ALA A 248 7.28 -4.07 9.19
C ALA A 248 7.01 -2.57 9.11
N ARG A 249 6.33 -2.16 8.04
CA ARG A 249 5.83 -0.80 7.81
C ARG A 249 4.38 -0.87 7.37
N LEU A 250 3.50 -0.06 7.95
CA LEU A 250 2.10 0.06 7.54
C LEU A 250 2.01 1.28 6.61
N ALA A 251 1.83 1.08 5.31
CA ALA A 251 1.97 2.13 4.31
C ALA A 251 3.32 2.88 4.44
N VAL A 252 3.29 4.19 4.68
CA VAL A 252 4.46 5.06 4.86
C VAL A 252 4.67 5.47 6.34
N THR A 253 4.12 4.73 7.31
CA THR A 253 4.39 4.96 8.75
C THR A 253 5.83 4.65 9.09
N GLU A 254 6.28 4.99 10.29
CA GLU A 254 7.56 4.51 10.83
C GLU A 254 7.67 2.97 10.79
N MET A 255 8.87 2.47 10.55
CA MET A 255 9.18 1.04 10.58
C MET A 255 9.32 0.55 12.01
N PHE A 256 8.82 -0.66 12.29
CA PHE A 256 8.97 -1.30 13.60
C PHE A 256 9.39 -2.77 13.47
N ASN A 257 10.11 -3.27 14.48
CA ASN A 257 10.53 -4.67 14.53
C ASN A 257 9.37 -5.57 15.01
N TYR A 258 8.75 -6.31 14.09
CA TYR A 258 7.61 -7.18 14.41
C TYR A 258 8.02 -8.45 15.19
N THR A 259 9.31 -8.81 15.24
CA THR A 259 9.77 -9.97 16.03
C THR A 259 9.90 -9.63 17.53
N GLU A 260 10.13 -8.36 17.84
CA GLU A 260 10.20 -7.82 19.20
C GLU A 260 8.81 -7.36 19.67
N GLN A 261 8.11 -6.65 18.79
CA GLN A 261 6.79 -6.04 19.01
C GLN A 261 5.71 -6.61 18.06
N PRO A 262 5.45 -7.94 18.06
CA PRO A 262 4.48 -8.54 17.14
C PRO A 262 3.04 -8.06 17.39
N ARG A 263 2.79 -7.48 18.56
CA ARG A 263 1.48 -6.94 18.92
C ARG A 263 1.03 -5.81 17.99
N LEU A 264 1.94 -4.98 17.49
CA LEU A 264 1.61 -3.89 16.58
C LEU A 264 1.05 -4.42 15.26
N LEU A 265 1.73 -5.40 14.66
CA LEU A 265 1.30 -6.04 13.43
C LEU A 265 0.00 -6.84 13.62
N ALA A 266 -0.10 -7.61 14.70
CA ALA A 266 -1.30 -8.36 15.04
C ALA A 266 -2.52 -7.46 15.29
N ASP A 267 -2.37 -6.37 16.05
CA ASP A 267 -3.45 -5.42 16.32
C ASP A 267 -3.90 -4.70 15.03
N PHE A 268 -2.97 -4.42 14.11
CA PHE A 268 -3.33 -3.86 12.80
C PHE A 268 -4.25 -4.81 12.04
N PHE A 269 -3.86 -6.07 11.81
CA PHE A 269 -4.69 -7.04 11.09
C PHE A 269 -6.03 -7.30 11.81
N TRP A 270 -6.01 -7.33 13.14
CA TRP A 270 -7.24 -7.51 13.93
C TRP A 270 -8.21 -6.35 13.74
N ARG A 271 -7.72 -5.11 13.80
CA ARG A 271 -8.57 -3.94 13.61
C ARG A 271 -9.02 -3.80 12.15
N PHE A 272 -8.13 -4.10 11.19
CA PHE A 272 -8.43 -4.06 9.77
C PHE A 272 -9.54 -5.06 9.40
N SER A 273 -9.42 -6.30 9.88
CA SER A 273 -10.43 -7.34 9.65
C SER A 273 -11.78 -7.04 10.32
N LEU A 274 -11.79 -6.37 11.48
CA LEU A 274 -13.03 -5.92 12.11
C LEU A 274 -13.60 -4.62 11.53
N SER A 275 -12.87 -3.95 10.65
CA SER A 275 -13.33 -2.72 9.99
C SER A 275 -14.35 -3.04 8.89
N ASN A 276 -15.28 -2.12 8.66
CA ASN A 276 -16.22 -2.20 7.54
C ASN A 276 -15.51 -1.86 6.21
N PRO A 277 -16.11 -2.18 5.06
CA PRO A 277 -15.49 -1.90 3.75
C PRO A 277 -15.10 -0.43 3.56
N GLU A 278 -15.89 0.53 4.05
CA GLU A 278 -15.56 1.96 3.93
C GLU A 278 -14.25 2.32 4.64
N HIS A 279 -14.04 1.81 5.85
CA HIS A 279 -12.80 2.02 6.60
C HIS A 279 -11.62 1.22 6.04
N ARG A 280 -11.86 0.25 5.16
CA ARG A 280 -10.81 -0.45 4.40
C ARG A 280 -10.45 0.25 3.09
N GLY A 281 -11.25 1.24 2.67
CA GLY A 281 -10.96 2.08 1.52
C GLY A 281 -12.09 2.13 0.48
N MET A 282 -13.06 1.22 0.52
CA MET A 282 -14.13 1.14 -0.49
C MET A 282 -15.02 2.38 -0.49
N ASP A 283 -15.19 2.97 -1.68
CA ASP A 283 -16.12 4.07 -1.94
C ASP A 283 -17.51 3.51 -2.26
N LYS A 284 -18.45 3.67 -1.33
CA LYS A 284 -19.85 3.25 -1.50
C LYS A 284 -20.75 4.32 -2.12
N SER A 285 -20.23 5.49 -2.47
CA SER A 285 -21.01 6.55 -3.12
C SER A 285 -21.32 6.23 -4.58
N VAL A 286 -20.56 5.32 -5.18
CA VAL A 286 -20.79 4.81 -6.52
C VAL A 286 -21.54 3.49 -6.39
N THR A 287 -22.79 3.49 -6.82
CA THR A 287 -23.59 2.28 -7.01
C THR A 287 -23.75 2.03 -8.49
N GLU A 288 -23.83 0.77 -8.91
CA GLU A 288 -24.28 0.47 -10.26
C GLU A 288 -25.67 1.09 -10.47
N VAL A 289 -25.84 1.78 -11.59
CA VAL A 289 -27.17 2.23 -12.01
C VAL A 289 -27.82 1.02 -12.66
N GLU A 290 -28.85 0.48 -12.01
CA GLU A 290 -29.71 -0.57 -12.57
C GLU A 290 -30.40 -0.13 -13.86
#